data_AF-A0A4U6VE72-F1
#
_entry.id   AF-A0A4U6VE72-F1
#
_cell.length_a   1.000
_cell.length_b   1.000
_cell.length_c   1.000
_cell.angle_alpha   90.00
_cell.angle_beta   90.00
_cell.angle_gamma   90.00
#
_symmetry.space_group_name_H-M   'P 1'
#
loop_
_entity.id
_entity.type
_entity.pdbx_description
1 polymer ?
#
loop_
_entity_poly.entity_id
_entity_poly.type
_entity_poly.pdbx_seq_one_letter_code
_entity_poly.pdbx_strand_id
1 'polypeptide(L)'
;MASPAGLRPASPPAIPGAAAVAACAAMAVSYVAVLYAPTVILRFPPPTSLRAFLHRRFASAAVASTASALATAALLRVWSLGDFADMLAVFGIRKDHLLQAVAIPLFLTSLVYAGSFVNKLWPLASSWGGDGDEAGISSAQRLVLRIQAALDDVMVWRNYVVAPFTEELVFRACMIPLLLCGGFKMSTIIFLSPVFFSLAHLNHLFELQQQGCNFMRSLLIVSS
;
A
#
# COMPACT_ATOMS: atom_id res chain seq x y z
N MET A 1 6.63 -47.66 -27.32
CA MET A 1 6.06 -47.77 -25.96
C MET A 1 7.01 -47.06 -25.02
N ALA A 2 6.81 -45.75 -24.79
CA ALA A 2 6.31 -45.16 -23.52
C ALA A 2 7.28 -45.46 -22.35
N SER A 3 7.94 -44.48 -21.71
CA SER A 3 7.41 -43.22 -21.17
C SER A 3 8.56 -42.21 -20.91
N PRO A 4 8.44 -40.91 -21.24
CA PRO A 4 9.41 -39.92 -20.78
C PRO A 4 9.16 -39.60 -19.31
N ALA A 5 10.26 -39.48 -18.55
CA ALA A 5 10.29 -39.18 -17.14
C ALA A 5 9.34 -38.01 -16.80
N GLY A 6 8.41 -38.27 -15.88
CA GLY A 6 7.52 -37.26 -15.34
C GLY A 6 8.34 -36.11 -14.77
N LEU A 7 8.27 -34.96 -15.44
CA LEU A 7 8.66 -33.67 -14.92
C LEU A 7 7.76 -33.43 -13.70
N ARG A 8 8.22 -33.81 -12.50
CA ARG A 8 7.55 -33.44 -11.26
C ARG A 8 7.49 -31.92 -11.25
N PRO A 9 6.30 -31.28 -11.17
CA PRO A 9 6.26 -29.86 -10.89
C PRO A 9 6.99 -29.67 -9.56
N ALA A 10 8.05 -28.86 -9.57
CA ALA A 10 8.75 -28.50 -8.35
C ALA A 10 7.69 -28.02 -7.35
N SER A 11 7.49 -28.78 -6.28
CA SER A 11 6.60 -28.37 -5.20
C SER A 11 7.04 -26.97 -4.79
N PRO A 12 6.13 -25.97 -4.72
CA PRO A 12 6.51 -24.64 -4.30
C PRO A 12 7.24 -24.74 -2.95
N PRO A 13 8.25 -23.89 -2.70
CA PRO A 13 9.03 -23.95 -1.48
C PRO A 13 8.08 -23.87 -0.28
N ALA A 14 7.93 -25.01 0.40
CA ALA A 14 7.06 -25.13 1.55
C ALA A 14 7.78 -24.50 2.74
N ILE A 15 7.35 -23.31 3.14
CA ILE A 15 7.76 -22.71 4.41
C ILE A 15 6.77 -23.16 5.49
N PRO A 16 7.21 -23.41 6.74
CA PRO A 16 6.27 -23.70 7.82
C PRO A 16 5.26 -22.55 7.98
N GLY A 17 3.97 -22.86 8.11
CA GLY A 17 2.93 -21.82 8.23
C GLY A 17 3.17 -20.84 9.38
N ALA A 18 3.72 -21.31 10.50
CA ALA A 18 4.13 -20.45 11.61
C ALA A 18 5.25 -19.47 11.22
N ALA A 19 6.22 -19.92 10.40
CA ALA A 19 7.28 -19.06 9.89
C ALA A 19 6.75 -18.02 8.90
N ALA A 20 5.77 -18.38 8.06
CA ALA A 20 5.09 -17.44 7.16
C ALA A 20 4.35 -16.34 7.94
N VAL A 21 3.58 -16.72 8.96
CA VAL A 21 2.87 -15.79 9.85
C VAL A 21 3.84 -14.90 10.62
N ALA A 22 4.91 -15.46 11.18
CA ALA A 22 5.94 -14.70 11.88
C ALA A 22 6.66 -13.71 10.95
N ALA A 23 6.98 -14.11 9.72
CA ALA A 23 7.56 -13.22 8.72
C ALA A 23 6.60 -12.08 8.35
N CYS A 24 5.30 -12.37 8.17
CA CYS A 24 4.29 -11.33 7.92
C CYS A 24 4.15 -10.35 9.09
N ALA A 25 4.13 -10.86 10.33
CA ALA A 25 4.12 -10.02 11.52
C ALA A 25 5.38 -9.15 11.63
N ALA A 26 6.56 -9.72 11.38
CA ALA A 26 7.82 -9.00 11.39
C ALA A 26 7.86 -7.90 10.31
N MET A 27 7.38 -8.19 9.09
CA MET A 27 7.27 -7.19 8.03
C MET A 27 6.33 -6.04 8.44
N ALA A 28 5.15 -6.36 8.99
CA ALA A 28 4.20 -5.34 9.48
C ALA A 28 4.83 -4.44 10.54
N VAL A 29 5.51 -5.02 11.54
CA VAL A 29 6.20 -4.26 12.60
C VAL A 29 7.36 -3.44 12.03
N SER A 30 8.16 -4.01 11.13
CA SER A 30 9.30 -3.31 10.52
C SER A 30 8.86 -2.14 9.65
N TYR A 31 7.76 -2.28 8.91
CA TYR A 31 7.19 -1.21 8.09
C TYR A 31 6.83 0.02 8.95
N VAL A 32 6.26 -0.23 10.12
CA VAL A 32 5.97 0.82 11.10
C VAL A 32 7.25 1.35 11.74
N ALA A 33 8.09 0.48 12.31
CA ALA A 33 9.28 0.89 13.03
C ALA A 33 10.21 1.76 12.18
N VAL A 34 10.34 1.46 10.89
CA VAL A 34 11.18 2.21 9.95
C VAL A 34 10.58 3.58 9.62
N LEU A 35 9.25 3.75 9.62
CA LEU A 35 8.61 5.08 9.49
C LEU A 35 8.92 6.02 10.68
N TYR A 36 9.25 5.46 11.85
CA TYR A 36 9.64 6.21 13.05
C TYR A 36 11.17 6.26 13.27
N ALA A 37 11.93 5.44 12.56
CA ALA A 37 13.39 5.35 12.68
C ALA A 37 14.15 6.67 12.48
N PRO A 38 13.77 7.58 11.55
CA PRO A 38 14.49 8.84 11.38
C PRO A 38 14.41 9.76 12.62
N THR A 39 13.30 9.69 13.36
CA THR A 39 13.02 10.57 14.50
C THR A 39 13.49 9.96 15.82
N VAL A 40 13.33 8.64 15.99
CA VAL A 40 13.61 7.94 17.26
C VAL A 40 14.95 7.21 17.26
N ILE A 41 15.38 6.64 16.14
CA ILE A 41 16.55 5.73 16.07
C ILE A 41 17.81 6.48 15.59
N LEU A 42 17.69 7.31 14.55
CA LEU A 42 18.84 7.99 13.94
C LEU A 42 19.19 9.34 14.57
N ARG A 43 18.43 9.79 15.60
CA ARG A 43 18.61 11.07 16.30
C ARG A 43 18.88 12.25 15.35
N PHE A 44 18.26 12.27 14.18
CA PHE A 44 18.44 13.40 13.29
C PHE A 44 17.86 14.66 13.93
N PRO A 45 18.50 15.83 13.76
CA PRO A 45 17.92 17.08 14.21
C PRO A 45 16.52 17.24 13.62
N PRO A 46 15.57 17.84 14.38
CA PRO A 46 14.21 18.06 13.94
C PRO A 46 14.24 18.73 12.56
N PRO A 47 13.50 18.20 11.59
CA PRO A 47 13.57 18.67 10.22
C PRO A 47 13.21 20.16 10.18
N THR A 48 14.08 20.95 9.55
CA THR A 48 13.94 22.41 9.42
C THR A 48 12.78 22.80 8.48
N SER A 49 12.22 21.84 7.74
CA SER A 49 11.04 22.03 6.87
C SER A 49 10.20 20.76 6.75
N LEU A 50 8.90 20.93 6.48
CA LEU A 50 7.94 19.84 6.25
C LEU A 50 8.35 18.93 5.06
N ARG A 51 8.91 19.52 4.00
CA ARG A 51 9.41 18.77 2.83
C ARG A 51 10.55 17.80 3.20
N ALA A 52 11.50 18.25 4.02
CA ALA A 52 12.60 17.40 4.48
C ALA A 52 12.11 16.26 5.38
N PHE A 53 11.09 16.51 6.22
CA PHE A 53 10.44 15.46 7.01
C PHE A 53 9.78 14.39 6.12
N LEU A 54 9.02 14.81 5.12
CA LEU A 54 8.34 13.89 4.19
C LEU A 54 9.34 13.06 3.39
N HIS A 55 10.42 13.66 2.88
CA HIS A 55 11.45 12.92 2.14
C HIS A 55 12.12 11.83 3.00
N ARG A 56 12.41 12.09 4.28
CA ARG A 56 12.98 11.09 5.20
C ARG A 56 12.02 9.93 5.42
N ARG A 57 10.72 10.21 5.61
CA ARG A 57 9.70 9.18 5.76
C ARG A 57 9.51 8.36 4.49
N PHE A 58 9.55 8.99 3.33
CA PHE A 58 9.51 8.30 2.04
C PHE A 58 10.69 7.38 1.81
N ALA A 59 11.91 7.87 2.06
CA ALA A 59 13.11 7.05 1.94
C ALA A 59 13.04 5.85 2.89
N SER A 60 12.54 6.07 4.10
CA SER A 60 12.38 5.01 5.10
C SER A 60 11.34 3.98 4.66
N ALA A 61 10.15 4.42 4.21
CA ALA A 61 9.12 3.54 3.67
C ALA A 61 9.64 2.72 2.49
N ALA A 62 10.35 3.35 1.56
CA ALA A 62 10.97 2.67 0.42
C ALA A 62 11.97 1.61 0.88
N VAL A 63 12.86 1.93 1.82
CA VAL A 63 13.83 0.95 2.37
C VAL A 63 13.11 -0.21 3.05
N ALA A 64 12.07 0.04 3.85
CA ALA A 64 11.30 -1.02 4.50
C ALA A 64 10.57 -1.91 3.49
N SER A 65 9.97 -1.32 2.46
CA SER A 65 9.30 -2.04 1.39
C SER A 65 10.28 -2.87 0.56
N THR A 66 11.43 -2.32 0.19
CA THR A 66 12.48 -3.06 -0.52
C THR A 66 13.04 -4.19 0.32
N ALA A 67 13.29 -3.96 1.63
CA ALA A 67 13.74 -5.01 2.53
C ALA A 67 12.71 -6.14 2.66
N SER A 68 11.42 -5.80 2.74
CA SER A 68 10.32 -6.78 2.77
C SER A 68 10.23 -7.60 1.48
N ALA A 69 10.38 -6.95 0.33
CA ALA A 69 10.40 -7.61 -0.98
C ALA A 69 11.61 -8.55 -1.10
N LEU A 70 12.80 -8.11 -0.70
CA LEU A 70 14.01 -8.93 -0.71
C LEU A 70 13.92 -10.11 0.26
N ALA A 71 13.40 -9.89 1.47
CA ALA A 71 13.17 -10.96 2.45
C ALA A 71 12.17 -11.99 1.91
N THR A 72 11.10 -11.54 1.26
CA THR A 72 10.11 -12.42 0.63
C THR A 72 10.72 -13.21 -0.53
N ALA A 73 11.45 -12.53 -1.43
CA ALA A 73 12.18 -13.18 -2.50
C ALA A 73 13.15 -14.24 -1.96
N ALA A 74 13.75 -13.96 -0.80
CA ALA A 74 14.66 -14.88 -0.14
C ALA A 74 14.01 -16.10 0.48
N LEU A 75 12.94 -15.90 1.23
CA LEU A 75 12.17 -16.98 1.84
C LEU A 75 11.54 -17.90 0.78
N LEU A 76 11.09 -17.32 -0.34
CA LEU A 76 10.49 -18.05 -1.45
C LEU A 76 11.50 -18.51 -2.50
N ARG A 77 12.81 -18.27 -2.31
CA ARG A 77 13.88 -18.64 -3.24
C ARG A 77 13.59 -18.25 -4.70
N VAL A 78 13.07 -17.04 -4.90
CA VAL A 78 12.62 -16.53 -6.20
C VAL A 78 13.74 -16.45 -7.24
N TRP A 79 15.00 -16.30 -6.80
CA TRP A 79 16.19 -16.37 -7.67
C TRP A 79 16.38 -17.72 -8.37
N SER A 80 15.68 -18.78 -7.93
CA SER A 80 15.67 -20.06 -8.65
C SER A 80 14.81 -20.02 -9.91
N LEU A 81 13.99 -18.97 -10.11
CA LEU A 81 13.21 -18.77 -11.32
C LEU A 81 14.13 -18.19 -12.40
N GLY A 82 14.08 -18.77 -13.60
CA GLY A 82 14.98 -18.40 -14.70
C GLY A 82 14.63 -17.08 -15.39
N ASP A 83 13.42 -16.54 -15.19
CA ASP A 83 12.94 -15.34 -15.86
C ASP A 83 12.43 -14.27 -14.87
N PHE A 84 12.69 -13.01 -15.17
CA PHE A 84 12.27 -11.86 -14.38
C PHE A 84 10.74 -11.70 -14.36
N ALA A 85 10.06 -12.09 -15.45
CA ALA A 85 8.61 -12.10 -15.49
C ALA A 85 7.99 -13.05 -14.45
N ASP A 86 8.60 -14.22 -14.25
CA ASP A 86 8.16 -15.19 -13.24
C ASP A 86 8.43 -14.67 -11.82
N MET A 87 9.56 -13.97 -11.62
CA MET A 87 9.85 -13.31 -10.34
C MET A 87 8.78 -12.26 -10.00
N LEU A 88 8.41 -11.41 -10.97
CA LEU A 88 7.36 -10.41 -10.81
C LEU A 88 5.98 -11.05 -10.59
N ALA A 89 5.72 -12.19 -11.23
CA ALA A 89 4.46 -12.92 -11.07
C ALA A 89 4.24 -13.41 -9.63
N VAL A 90 5.31 -13.76 -8.90
CA VAL A 90 5.23 -14.13 -7.47
C VAL A 90 4.71 -12.96 -6.62
N PHE A 91 5.12 -11.73 -6.95
CA PHE A 91 4.61 -10.51 -6.31
C PHE A 91 3.24 -10.06 -6.86
N GLY A 92 2.60 -10.86 -7.72
CA GLY A 92 1.29 -10.57 -8.30
C GLY A 92 1.33 -9.62 -9.51
N ILE A 93 2.52 -9.21 -9.96
CA ILE A 93 2.69 -8.35 -11.13
C ILE A 93 2.69 -9.22 -12.38
N ARG A 94 1.51 -9.39 -13.00
CA ARG A 94 1.31 -10.18 -14.22
C ARG A 94 0.65 -9.34 -15.30
N LYS A 95 1.07 -9.50 -16.55
CA LYS A 95 0.51 -8.75 -17.69
C LYS A 95 -0.89 -9.22 -18.09
N ASP A 96 -1.17 -10.52 -17.96
CA ASP A 96 -2.36 -11.15 -18.54
C ASP A 96 -3.68 -10.77 -17.86
N HIS A 97 -3.63 -10.30 -16.60
CA HIS A 97 -4.81 -9.93 -15.81
C HIS A 97 -4.70 -8.54 -15.17
N LEU A 98 -3.74 -7.71 -15.60
CA LEU A 98 -3.49 -6.40 -14.99
C LEU A 98 -4.71 -5.49 -15.07
N LEU A 99 -5.38 -5.46 -16.24
CA LEU A 99 -6.57 -4.62 -16.44
C LEU A 99 -7.71 -5.03 -15.51
N GLN A 100 -7.93 -6.34 -15.32
CA GLN A 100 -8.96 -6.84 -14.40
C GLN A 100 -8.58 -6.56 -12.94
N ALA A 101 -7.32 -6.76 -12.59
CA ALA A 101 -6.78 -6.49 -11.25
C ALA A 101 -6.84 -5.01 -10.87
N VAL A 102 -6.87 -4.10 -11.83
CA VAL A 102 -7.03 -2.65 -11.60
C VAL A 102 -8.50 -2.24 -11.68
N ALA A 103 -9.22 -2.65 -12.72
CA ALA A 103 -10.58 -2.21 -12.97
C ALA A 103 -11.57 -2.71 -11.91
N ILE A 104 -11.49 -3.98 -11.48
CA ILE A 104 -12.44 -4.52 -10.50
C ILE A 104 -12.31 -3.82 -9.14
N PRO A 105 -11.11 -3.72 -8.52
CA PRO A 105 -11.00 -3.01 -7.25
C PRO A 105 -11.38 -1.54 -7.36
N LEU A 106 -10.97 -0.84 -8.42
CA LEU A 106 -11.34 0.57 -8.61
C LEU A 106 -12.86 0.75 -8.74
N PHE A 107 -13.53 -0.14 -9.47
CA PHE A 107 -14.99 -0.09 -9.61
C PHE A 107 -15.70 -0.41 -8.28
N LEU A 108 -15.26 -1.43 -7.56
CA LEU A 108 -15.85 -1.76 -6.26
C LEU A 108 -15.64 -0.64 -5.23
N THR A 109 -14.43 -0.07 -5.18
CA THR A 109 -14.15 1.06 -4.29
C THR A 109 -14.94 2.31 -4.70
N SER A 110 -15.06 2.61 -6.00
CA SER A 110 -15.85 3.76 -6.44
C SER A 110 -17.34 3.61 -6.12
N LEU A 111 -17.89 2.39 -6.18
CA LEU A 111 -19.26 2.10 -5.74
C LEU A 111 -19.45 2.37 -4.25
N VAL A 112 -18.54 1.89 -3.40
CA VAL A 112 -18.61 2.12 -1.94
C VAL A 112 -18.55 3.61 -1.62
N TYR A 113 -17.74 4.38 -2.35
CA TYR A 113 -17.56 5.81 -2.12
C TYR A 113 -18.37 6.71 -3.07
N ALA A 114 -19.33 6.15 -3.82
CA ALA A 114 -20.07 6.89 -4.85
C ALA A 114 -20.76 8.14 -4.29
N GLY A 115 -21.34 8.05 -3.09
CA GLY A 115 -21.97 9.21 -2.43
C GLY A 115 -20.99 10.33 -2.09
N SER A 116 -19.79 10.00 -1.60
CA SER A 116 -18.74 11.01 -1.34
C SER A 116 -18.18 11.60 -2.62
N PHE A 117 -18.09 10.79 -3.68
CA PHE A 117 -17.64 11.23 -5.00
C PHE A 117 -18.64 12.21 -5.63
N VAL A 118 -19.93 11.89 -5.60
CA VAL A 118 -21.00 12.77 -6.08
C VAL A 118 -21.01 14.09 -5.29
N ASN A 119 -20.91 14.06 -3.96
CA ASN A 119 -20.87 15.28 -3.16
C ASN A 119 -19.67 16.20 -3.48
N LYS A 120 -18.53 15.64 -3.88
CA LYS A 120 -17.35 16.43 -4.29
C LYS A 120 -17.44 16.91 -5.74
N LEU A 121 -18.06 16.14 -6.63
CA LEU A 121 -18.23 16.50 -8.04
C LEU A 121 -19.41 17.42 -8.30
N TRP A 122 -20.46 17.34 -7.48
CA TRP A 122 -21.69 18.11 -7.63
C TRP A 122 -21.45 19.63 -7.70
N PRO A 123 -20.61 20.25 -6.83
CA PRO A 123 -20.28 21.67 -6.94
C PRO A 123 -19.48 22.03 -8.19
N LEU A 124 -18.69 21.08 -8.72
CA LEU A 124 -17.92 21.27 -9.96
C LEU A 124 -18.82 21.17 -11.19
N ALA A 125 -19.78 20.26 -11.17
CA ALA A 125 -20.77 20.07 -12.23
C ALA A 125 -21.80 21.21 -12.28
N SER A 126 -22.28 21.69 -11.13
CA SER A 126 -23.21 22.82 -11.06
C SER A 126 -22.55 24.14 -11.48
N SER A 127 -21.24 24.30 -11.23
CA SER A 127 -20.44 25.41 -11.76
C SER A 127 -20.24 25.34 -13.29
N TRP A 128 -20.56 24.21 -13.93
CA TRP A 128 -20.43 24.02 -15.38
C TRP A 128 -21.69 24.42 -16.15
N GLY A 129 -22.85 24.46 -15.49
CA GLY A 129 -24.16 24.79 -16.10
C GLY A 129 -24.76 26.15 -15.70
N GLY A 130 -24.08 26.92 -14.84
CA GLY A 130 -24.47 28.28 -14.45
C GLY A 130 -23.92 29.32 -15.44
N ASP A 131 -24.83 29.97 -16.14
CA ASP A 131 -24.68 30.92 -17.24
C ASP A 131 -23.97 32.25 -16.89
N GLY A 132 -23.52 32.98 -17.91
CA GLY A 132 -23.35 34.44 -17.86
C GLY A 132 -21.97 34.99 -17.45
N ASP A 133 -21.18 35.32 -18.47
CA ASP A 133 -20.10 36.32 -18.56
C ASP A 133 -19.69 37.15 -17.32
N GLU A 134 -18.43 36.99 -16.89
CA GLU A 134 -17.41 38.04 -16.67
C GLU A 134 -16.31 37.55 -15.68
N ALA A 135 -15.04 37.81 -16.04
CA ALA A 135 -13.79 37.52 -15.30
C ALA A 135 -13.24 36.06 -15.30
N GLY A 136 -12.68 35.66 -16.45
CA GLY A 136 -11.22 35.51 -16.55
C GLY A 136 -10.57 34.12 -16.45
N ILE A 137 -11.22 33.08 -15.92
CA ILE A 137 -10.65 31.72 -15.91
C ILE A 137 -11.78 30.68 -16.05
N SER A 138 -11.78 29.90 -17.14
CA SER A 138 -12.77 28.84 -17.35
C SER A 138 -12.76 27.85 -16.16
N SER A 139 -13.91 27.24 -15.84
CA SER A 139 -14.00 26.21 -14.78
C SER A 139 -13.00 25.07 -15.01
N ALA A 140 -12.80 24.69 -16.27
CA ALA A 140 -11.77 23.74 -16.70
C ALA A 140 -10.35 24.24 -16.36
N GLN A 141 -10.03 25.50 -16.63
CA GLN A 141 -8.73 26.08 -16.31
C GLN A 141 -8.51 26.24 -14.78
N ARG A 142 -9.55 26.52 -14.00
CA ARG A 142 -9.48 26.45 -12.52
C ARG A 142 -9.22 25.04 -12.02
N LEU A 143 -9.82 24.03 -12.65
CA LEU A 143 -9.59 22.63 -12.32
C LEU A 143 -8.18 22.17 -12.70
N VAL A 144 -7.68 22.59 -13.88
CA VAL A 144 -6.29 22.35 -14.31
C VAL A 144 -5.30 23.00 -13.34
N LEU A 145 -5.52 24.26 -12.94
CA LEU A 145 -4.66 24.94 -11.97
C LEU A 145 -4.67 24.25 -10.60
N ARG A 146 -5.82 23.75 -10.15
CA ARG A 146 -5.91 22.94 -8.92
C ARG A 146 -5.20 21.60 -9.04
N ILE A 147 -5.30 20.93 -10.18
CA ILE A 147 -4.55 19.70 -10.45
C ILE A 147 -3.06 19.98 -10.47
N GLN A 148 -2.61 21.04 -11.16
CA GLN A 148 -1.20 21.44 -11.19
C GLN A 148 -0.68 21.74 -9.78
N ALA A 149 -1.40 22.54 -9.00
CA ALA A 149 -1.04 22.83 -7.62
C ALA A 149 -0.99 21.56 -6.74
N ALA A 150 -1.91 20.62 -6.97
CA ALA A 150 -1.91 19.33 -6.28
C ALA A 150 -0.74 18.43 -6.73
N LEU A 151 -0.35 18.47 -8.00
CA LEU A 151 0.79 17.72 -8.53
C LEU A 151 2.14 18.27 -8.02
N ASP A 152 2.21 19.56 -7.73
CA ASP A 152 3.40 20.19 -7.12
C ASP A 152 3.48 19.96 -5.59
N ASP A 153 2.38 19.52 -4.99
CA ASP A 153 2.32 19.23 -3.55
C ASP A 153 2.85 17.82 -3.24
N VAL A 154 3.97 17.78 -2.52
CA VAL A 154 4.61 16.55 -2.04
C VAL A 154 3.69 15.76 -1.10
N MET A 155 2.77 16.42 -0.38
CA MET A 155 1.78 15.74 0.46
C MET A 155 0.75 14.99 -0.39
N VAL A 156 0.32 15.53 -1.53
CA VAL A 156 -0.60 14.82 -2.42
C VAL A 156 0.06 13.56 -2.97
N TRP A 157 1.30 13.66 -3.44
CA TRP A 157 2.08 12.49 -3.86
C TRP A 157 2.25 11.45 -2.75
N ARG A 158 2.46 11.90 -1.51
CA ARG A 158 2.51 11.02 -0.33
C ARG A 158 1.22 10.22 -0.19
N ASN A 159 0.09 10.92 -0.18
CA ASN A 159 -1.21 10.37 0.21
C ASN A 159 -1.77 9.46 -0.87
N TYR A 160 -1.57 9.82 -2.13
CA TYR A 160 -2.26 9.17 -3.24
C TYR A 160 -1.40 8.17 -4.00
N VAL A 161 -0.07 8.28 -3.93
CA VAL A 161 0.83 7.41 -4.71
C VAL A 161 1.76 6.62 -3.82
N VAL A 162 2.62 7.30 -3.06
CA VAL A 162 3.72 6.64 -2.35
C VAL A 162 3.21 5.73 -1.24
N ALA A 163 2.33 6.22 -0.36
CA ALA A 163 1.81 5.42 0.74
C ALA A 163 0.97 4.23 0.23
N PRO A 164 -0.03 4.42 -0.67
CA PRO A 164 -0.80 3.29 -1.18
C PRO A 164 0.06 2.24 -1.90
N PHE A 165 1.06 2.68 -2.66
CA PHE A 165 1.96 1.76 -3.39
C PHE A 165 2.83 0.93 -2.44
N THR A 166 3.45 1.57 -1.46
CA THR A 166 4.33 0.89 -0.49
C THR A 166 3.55 -0.04 0.43
N GLU A 167 2.33 0.35 0.82
CA GLU A 167 1.42 -0.50 1.58
C GLU A 167 0.98 -1.73 0.77
N GLU A 168 0.53 -1.54 -0.46
CA GLU A 168 0.09 -2.65 -1.31
C GLU A 168 1.25 -3.63 -1.60
N LEU A 169 2.46 -3.12 -1.83
CA LEU A 169 3.65 -3.94 -2.04
C LEU A 169 3.96 -4.82 -0.80
N VAL A 170 3.93 -4.24 0.40
CA VAL A 170 4.28 -4.97 1.63
C VAL A 170 3.14 -5.91 2.05
N PHE A 171 1.92 -5.40 2.18
CA PHE A 171 0.80 -6.12 2.78
C PHE A 171 0.10 -7.09 1.83
N ARG A 172 0.25 -6.91 0.52
CA ARG A 172 -0.28 -7.86 -0.48
C ARG A 172 0.81 -8.59 -1.22
N ALA A 173 1.64 -7.87 -1.96
CA ALA A 173 2.59 -8.51 -2.88
C ALA A 173 3.64 -9.34 -2.14
N CYS A 174 4.03 -8.99 -0.91
CA CYS A 174 4.95 -9.79 -0.10
C CYS A 174 4.22 -10.84 0.77
N MET A 175 3.18 -10.43 1.50
CA MET A 175 2.52 -11.31 2.49
C MET A 175 1.67 -12.42 1.87
N ILE A 176 0.92 -12.14 0.81
CA ILE A 176 0.04 -13.14 0.18
C ILE A 176 0.82 -14.36 -0.33
N PRO A 177 1.90 -14.22 -1.13
CA PRO A 177 2.64 -15.39 -1.61
C PRO A 177 3.32 -16.15 -0.46
N LEU A 178 3.80 -15.47 0.59
CA LEU A 178 4.32 -16.16 1.79
C LEU A 178 3.26 -17.00 2.49
N LEU A 179 2.05 -16.46 2.69
CA LEU A 179 0.96 -17.20 3.33
C LEU A 179 0.49 -18.36 2.45
N LEU A 180 0.43 -18.18 1.13
CA LEU A 180 0.12 -19.28 0.20
C LEU A 180 1.17 -20.41 0.29
N CYS A 181 2.46 -20.06 0.27
CA CYS A 181 3.56 -21.03 0.45
C CYS A 181 3.64 -21.62 1.86
N GLY A 182 3.03 -20.95 2.84
CA GLY A 182 2.82 -21.43 4.21
C GLY A 182 1.68 -22.45 4.36
N GLY A 183 0.96 -22.75 3.28
CA GLY A 183 -0.14 -23.71 3.25
C GLY A 183 -1.52 -23.11 3.62
N PHE A 184 -1.64 -21.79 3.71
CA PHE A 184 -2.93 -21.15 3.99
C PHE A 184 -3.82 -21.11 2.74
N LYS A 185 -5.13 -21.30 2.95
CA LYS A 185 -6.13 -21.18 1.88
C LYS A 185 -6.37 -19.69 1.57
N MET A 186 -6.73 -19.40 0.31
CA MET A 186 -7.03 -18.02 -0.12
C MET A 186 -8.14 -17.36 0.73
N SER A 187 -9.16 -18.11 1.14
CA SER A 187 -10.21 -17.62 2.03
C SER A 187 -9.67 -17.10 3.37
N THR A 188 -8.71 -17.83 3.97
CA THR A 188 -8.06 -17.39 5.21
C THR A 188 -7.20 -16.15 4.99
N ILE A 189 -6.49 -16.07 3.86
CA ILE A 189 -5.62 -14.94 3.53
C ILE A 189 -6.41 -13.65 3.36
N ILE A 190 -7.62 -13.70 2.76
CA ILE A 190 -8.52 -12.55 2.62
C ILE A 190 -8.85 -11.90 3.97
N PHE A 191 -9.00 -12.70 5.03
CA PHE A 191 -9.25 -12.18 6.38
C PHE A 191 -7.98 -11.87 7.16
N LEU A 192 -6.90 -12.62 6.93
CA LEU A 192 -5.65 -12.48 7.68
C LEU A 192 -4.81 -11.27 7.23
N SER A 193 -4.79 -10.96 5.93
CA SER A 193 -4.05 -9.81 5.39
C SER A 193 -4.50 -8.47 6.01
N PRO A 194 -5.82 -8.17 6.10
CA PRO A 194 -6.31 -6.98 6.82
C PRO A 194 -5.89 -6.93 8.30
N VAL A 195 -5.75 -8.08 8.98
CA VAL A 195 -5.31 -8.11 10.39
C VAL A 195 -3.87 -7.64 10.53
N PHE A 196 -2.96 -8.07 9.65
CA PHE A 196 -1.57 -7.56 9.65
C PHE A 196 -1.50 -6.08 9.28
N PHE A 197 -2.32 -5.66 8.33
CA PHE A 197 -2.46 -4.24 8.00
C PHE A 197 -2.93 -3.43 9.21
N SER A 198 -3.95 -3.90 9.94
CA SER A 198 -4.42 -3.25 11.17
C SER A 198 -3.36 -3.26 12.27
N LEU A 199 -2.61 -4.35 12.46
CA LEU A 199 -1.53 -4.42 13.46
C LEU A 199 -0.47 -3.34 13.23
N ALA A 200 -0.12 -3.06 11.98
CA ALA A 200 0.80 -1.98 11.65
C ALA A 200 0.25 -0.60 12.09
N HIS A 201 -1.06 -0.39 11.96
CA HIS A 201 -1.70 0.88 12.32
C HIS A 201 -2.05 0.99 13.81
N LEU A 202 -2.23 -0.13 14.52
CA LEU A 202 -2.52 -0.14 15.96
C LEU A 202 -1.41 0.51 16.79
N ASN A 203 -0.16 0.47 16.33
CA ASN A 203 0.94 1.13 17.02
C ASN A 203 0.70 2.64 17.19
N HIS A 204 0.09 3.30 16.18
CA HIS A 204 -0.28 4.72 16.26
C HIS A 204 -1.41 4.94 17.29
N LEU A 205 -2.36 4.01 17.40
CA LEU A 205 -3.43 4.07 18.40
C LEU A 205 -2.87 3.97 19.82
N PHE A 206 -1.92 3.08 20.05
CA PHE A 206 -1.24 2.93 21.35
C PHE A 206 -0.44 4.19 21.72
N GLU A 207 0.27 4.79 20.76
CA GLU A 207 1.03 6.02 20.97
C GLU A 207 0.11 7.20 21.37
N LEU A 208 -1.05 7.34 20.72
CA LEU A 208 -2.05 8.35 21.06
C LEU A 208 -2.69 8.12 22.45
N GLN A 209 -2.89 6.86 22.84
CA GLN A 209 -3.38 6.55 24.20
C GLN A 209 -2.35 6.89 25.27
N GLN A 210 -1.06 6.66 25.03
CA GLN A 210 0.00 7.02 25.98
C GLN A 210 0.15 8.55 26.13
N GLN A 211 -0.21 9.33 25.12
CA GLN A 211 -0.27 10.80 25.18
C GLN A 211 -1.53 11.35 25.87
N GLY A 212 -2.39 10.49 26.43
CA GLY A 212 -3.57 10.90 27.20
C GLY A 212 -4.77 11.34 26.34
N CYS A 213 -4.77 11.08 25.03
CA CYS A 213 -5.94 11.32 24.20
C CYS A 213 -7.01 10.24 24.45
N ASN A 214 -8.25 10.70 24.67
CA ASN A 214 -9.41 9.83 24.83
C ASN A 214 -9.50 8.83 23.67
N PHE A 215 -9.63 7.53 23.99
CA PHE A 215 -9.66 6.42 23.04
C PHE A 215 -10.58 6.65 21.83
N MET A 216 -11.75 7.26 22.05
CA MET A 216 -12.73 7.63 21.02
C MET A 216 -12.19 8.64 19.99
N ARG A 217 -11.39 9.64 20.42
CA ARG A 217 -10.76 10.60 19.50
C ARG A 217 -9.61 9.96 18.73
N SER A 218 -8.82 9.11 19.37
CA SER A 218 -7.73 8.39 18.73
C SER A 218 -8.23 7.42 17.66
N LEU A 219 -9.38 6.77 17.90
CA LEU A 219 -10.04 5.90 16.93
C LEU A 219 -10.52 6.67 15.69
N LEU A 220 -11.13 7.85 15.89
CA LEU A 220 -11.60 8.72 14.80
C LEU A 220 -10.47 9.28 13.92
N ILE A 221 -9.31 9.56 14.51
CA ILE A 221 -8.13 10.09 13.79
C ILE A 221 -7.46 8.99 12.95
N VAL A 222 -7.42 7.75 13.45
CA VAL A 222 -6.87 6.61 12.70
C VAL A 222 -7.79 6.15 11.57
N SER A 223 -9.10 6.43 11.65
CA SER A 223 -10.08 6.06 10.63
C SER A 223 -10.34 7.11 9.54
N SER A 224 -9.66 8.27 9.58
CA SER A 224 -9.86 9.40 8.65
C SER A 224 -8.66 9.60 7.72
#